data_AF-A0A8C3SRU2-F1
#
_entry.id   AF-A0A8C3SRU2-F1
#
_cell.length_a   1.000
_cell.length_b   1.000
_cell.length_c   1.000
_cell.angle_alpha   90.00
_cell.angle_beta   90.00
_cell.angle_gamma   90.00
#
_symmetry.space_group_name_H-M   'P 1'
#
loop_
_entity.id
_entity.type
_entity.pdbx_description
1 polymer ?
#
loop_
_entity_poly.entity_id
_entity_poly.type
_entity_poly.pdbx_seq_one_letter_code
_entity_poly.pdbx_strand_id
1 'polypeptide(L)'
;MSRKYALGCCSMKIIREKLFFKKACCHHAASDSETQNEESEKRGKGKKRKKKNENKWVVVSNLPFESYKWKENPNRHYDCNKIKTTKYTFLSFIPKNIFEQFHRFANLYFVAIAALNFVPVVNAFQPAVSVIPICVIMAITAVKDAWEDFRRYQLDKEINNMVCLVYSRKESDYVETCWKDVRVGDFVQLQCNEIIPADILLLYSSDQNGICHLETANLDGETNLKQRQVVKGFSNQNTPFDPELFQNTIVCEKPNNDLNKFKGYPDHKRIGFGSESLLLRGCTIRNTEIAIGIVIYAGHETKAMLNNSGPRYKRSKIERRMNIDIFFCVGLLFIMCLIGALGHGIWKGNFSERPPYEVPDMNGNYLSSALAGFYMFLTMIILLQLGQVFLIHNDIDLYDDDVDLPIQCRALNITEDLGQIQYIFSDKTGTLTENKMVFRRCTVDGNEFSHQENVCLKENSRPHRQLLHPTAIPSRPQTFTIHLGPKKITVLLV
;
A
#
# COMPACT_ATOMS: atom_id res chain seq x y z
N MET A 1 59.60 14.92 -5.53
CA MET A 1 60.49 14.16 -6.44
C MET A 1 59.76 12.87 -6.84
N SER A 2 59.56 12.65 -8.16
CA SER A 2 59.25 11.40 -8.89
C SER A 2 58.90 10.10 -8.11
N ARG A 3 58.05 9.16 -8.55
CA ARG A 3 57.30 8.84 -9.80
C ARG A 3 56.55 7.51 -9.54
N LYS A 4 55.36 7.34 -10.17
CA LYS A 4 54.80 6.19 -10.97
C LYS A 4 54.97 4.73 -10.45
N TYR A 5 54.06 3.76 -10.61
CA TYR A 5 53.13 3.34 -11.69
C TYR A 5 51.96 2.52 -11.05
N ALA A 6 50.67 2.73 -11.34
CA ALA A 6 49.86 2.45 -12.54
C ALA A 6 49.50 0.95 -12.77
N LEU A 7 48.31 0.56 -12.30
CA LEU A 7 47.52 -0.55 -12.86
C LEU A 7 46.64 0.01 -13.99
N GLY A 8 46.62 -0.68 -15.13
CA GLY A 8 45.73 -0.39 -16.24
C GLY A 8 44.33 -0.96 -16.03
N CYS A 9 43.32 -0.26 -16.53
CA CYS A 9 42.20 -0.93 -17.18
C CYS A 9 41.63 -0.03 -18.26
N CYS A 10 41.46 -0.64 -19.42
CA CYS A 10 41.05 -0.03 -20.66
C CYS A 10 39.52 -0.07 -20.78
N SER A 11 38.98 0.96 -21.41
CA SER A 11 37.83 0.92 -22.32
C SER A 11 36.50 1.56 -21.88
N MET A 12 35.99 2.33 -22.85
CA MET A 12 34.66 2.91 -23.05
C MET A 12 34.31 4.25 -22.35
N LYS A 13 34.88 5.30 -22.94
CA LYS A 13 34.20 6.57 -23.25
C LYS A 13 32.96 6.31 -24.11
N ILE A 14 31.87 7.07 -23.88
CA ILE A 14 31.02 7.74 -24.89
C ILE A 14 29.92 8.55 -24.14
N ILE A 15 29.68 9.79 -24.58
CA ILE A 15 28.71 10.81 -24.14
C ILE A 15 29.17 11.76 -23.02
N ARG A 16 30.01 12.74 -23.39
CA ARG A 16 30.03 14.07 -22.77
C ARG A 16 30.53 15.13 -23.76
N GLU A 17 29.72 15.41 -24.78
CA GLU A 17 29.87 16.57 -25.65
C GLU A 17 28.51 17.27 -25.80
N LYS A 18 28.36 18.44 -25.16
CA LYS A 18 27.45 19.54 -25.53
C LYS A 18 27.53 20.69 -24.52
N LEU A 19 28.75 21.11 -24.18
CA LEU A 19 28.96 22.25 -23.30
C LEU A 19 30.19 23.06 -23.71
N PHE A 20 30.41 23.24 -25.01
CA PHE A 20 31.52 24.04 -25.53
C PHE A 20 31.24 24.55 -26.95
N PHE A 21 30.13 25.25 -27.19
CA PHE A 21 29.97 26.08 -28.41
C PHE A 21 28.81 27.08 -28.22
N LYS A 22 29.02 28.12 -27.41
CA LYS A 22 28.12 29.30 -27.42
C LYS A 22 28.76 30.59 -26.88
N LYS A 23 30.07 30.76 -27.11
CA LYS A 23 30.81 32.00 -26.84
C LYS A 23 31.64 32.37 -28.06
N ALA A 24 30.99 32.78 -29.13
CA ALA A 24 31.58 33.54 -30.24
C ALA A 24 30.46 33.91 -31.23
N CYS A 25 29.82 35.06 -31.01
CA CYS A 25 29.14 35.89 -32.02
C CYS A 25 28.37 37.00 -31.28
N CYS A 26 29.10 37.91 -30.65
CA CYS A 26 28.60 39.24 -30.35
C CYS A 26 29.45 40.18 -31.19
N HIS A 27 28.88 40.75 -32.25
CA HIS A 27 29.14 42.09 -32.82
C HIS A 27 28.39 42.18 -34.15
N HIS A 28 27.62 43.26 -34.31
CA HIS A 28 26.79 43.66 -35.47
C HIS A 28 25.42 43.00 -35.63
N ALA A 29 24.41 43.60 -35.00
CA ALA A 29 23.06 43.83 -35.55
C ALA A 29 22.19 44.48 -34.45
N ALA A 30 22.36 45.78 -34.24
CA ALA A 30 21.58 46.57 -33.29
C ALA A 30 20.76 47.59 -34.07
N SER A 31 19.64 47.16 -34.64
CA SER A 31 18.52 48.01 -35.10
C SER A 31 17.48 47.12 -35.81
N ASP A 32 16.77 46.26 -35.06
CA ASP A 32 15.51 45.58 -35.51
C ASP A 32 14.83 44.79 -34.36
N SER A 33 15.28 44.99 -33.11
CA SER A 33 14.96 44.14 -31.96
C SER A 33 13.73 44.56 -31.14
N GLU A 34 12.99 45.61 -31.52
CA GLU A 34 11.83 46.07 -30.75
C GLU A 34 10.51 45.50 -31.26
N THR A 35 10.36 45.28 -32.57
CA THR A 35 9.10 44.74 -33.14
C THR A 35 8.98 43.21 -33.03
N GLN A 36 10.11 42.48 -33.06
CA GLN A 36 10.12 41.02 -32.89
C GLN A 36 10.04 40.57 -31.42
N ASN A 37 10.44 41.42 -30.47
CA ASN A 37 10.34 41.13 -29.04
C ASN A 37 8.89 41.22 -28.53
N GLU A 38 8.05 42.09 -29.11
CA GLU A 38 6.62 42.12 -28.77
C GLU A 38 5.85 40.89 -29.28
N GLU A 39 6.12 40.42 -30.51
CA GLU A 39 5.45 39.23 -31.04
C GLU A 39 5.92 37.93 -30.39
N SER A 40 7.20 37.84 -30.01
CA SER A 40 7.75 36.70 -29.28
C SER A 40 7.34 36.70 -27.81
N GLU A 41 7.17 37.85 -27.16
CA GLU A 41 6.51 37.96 -25.86
C GLU A 41 5.01 37.64 -25.93
N LYS A 42 4.28 38.11 -26.96
CA LYS A 42 2.85 37.79 -27.15
C LYS A 42 2.65 36.30 -27.46
N ARG A 43 3.51 35.68 -28.27
CA ARG A 43 3.54 34.22 -28.51
C ARG A 43 4.00 33.44 -27.28
N GLY A 44 4.93 33.97 -26.48
CA GLY A 44 5.39 33.39 -25.22
C GLY A 44 4.32 33.47 -24.11
N LYS A 45 3.58 34.58 -24.03
CA LYS A 45 2.42 34.78 -23.15
C LYS A 45 1.22 33.95 -23.61
N GLY A 46 1.02 33.78 -24.92
CA GLY A 46 0.01 32.89 -25.52
C GLY A 46 0.31 31.40 -25.29
N LYS A 47 1.57 30.98 -25.44
CA LYS A 47 2.02 29.61 -25.10
C LYS A 47 2.04 29.37 -23.58
N LYS A 48 2.44 30.34 -22.75
CA LYS A 48 2.30 30.26 -21.28
C LYS A 48 0.84 30.25 -20.84
N ARG A 49 -0.07 31.02 -21.46
CA ARG A 49 -1.52 30.97 -21.20
C ARG A 49 -2.12 29.63 -21.63
N LYS A 50 -1.76 29.08 -22.80
CA LYS A 50 -2.17 27.73 -23.22
C LYS A 50 -1.67 26.65 -22.26
N LYS A 51 -0.38 26.67 -21.91
CA LYS A 51 0.22 25.70 -20.97
C LYS A 51 -0.30 25.84 -19.53
N LYS A 52 -0.77 27.03 -19.13
CA LYS A 52 -1.43 27.30 -17.83
C LYS A 52 -2.91 26.90 -17.82
N ASN A 53 -3.55 26.78 -18.98
CA ASN A 53 -4.90 26.21 -19.12
C ASN A 53 -4.88 24.67 -19.19
N GLU A 54 -3.81 24.04 -19.70
CA GLU A 54 -3.62 22.56 -19.68
C GLU A 54 -3.45 21.97 -18.27
N ASN A 55 -3.32 22.81 -17.24
CA ASN A 55 -3.08 22.40 -15.86
C ASN A 55 -4.28 22.58 -14.93
N LYS A 56 -5.46 22.84 -15.48
CA LYS A 56 -6.69 23.04 -14.71
C LYS A 56 -7.60 21.84 -14.84
N TRP A 57 -8.17 21.41 -13.71
CA TRP A 57 -9.23 20.43 -13.64
C TRP A 57 -10.57 21.17 -13.75
N VAL A 58 -11.42 20.80 -14.70
CA VAL A 58 -12.65 21.53 -15.00
C VAL A 58 -13.81 20.57 -14.92
N VAL A 59 -14.68 20.78 -13.93
CA VAL A 59 -15.83 19.93 -13.65
C VAL A 59 -17.10 20.69 -14.02
N VAL A 60 -17.93 20.05 -14.84
CA VAL A 60 -19.26 20.54 -15.23
C VAL A 60 -20.32 19.55 -14.71
N SER A 61 -21.56 20.00 -14.50
CA SER A 61 -22.68 19.10 -14.17
C SER A 61 -22.92 18.09 -15.30
N ASN A 62 -23.14 16.82 -14.95
CA ASN A 62 -23.50 15.77 -15.91
C ASN A 62 -24.98 15.77 -16.32
N LEU A 63 -25.85 16.47 -15.58
CA LEU A 63 -27.31 16.49 -15.80
C LEU A 63 -27.74 16.91 -17.22
N PRO A 64 -27.07 17.84 -17.92
CA PRO A 64 -27.42 18.17 -19.30
C PRO A 64 -27.10 17.05 -20.31
N PHE A 65 -26.31 16.04 -19.93
CA PHE A 65 -25.73 15.04 -20.83
C PHE A 65 -26.17 13.60 -20.54
N GLU A 66 -27.12 13.38 -19.64
CA GLU A 66 -27.53 12.06 -19.11
C GLU A 66 -28.23 11.13 -20.15
N SER A 67 -28.57 11.66 -21.33
CA SER A 67 -29.25 10.91 -22.40
C SER A 67 -28.31 10.44 -23.52
N TYR A 68 -28.57 10.82 -24.77
CA TYR A 68 -27.89 10.32 -25.98
C TYR A 68 -26.59 11.07 -26.32
N LYS A 69 -26.25 12.09 -25.53
CA LYS A 69 -25.12 13.01 -25.78
C LYS A 69 -23.89 12.76 -24.92
N TRP A 70 -23.75 11.60 -24.29
CA TRP A 70 -22.57 11.32 -23.46
C TRP A 70 -21.23 11.50 -24.20
N LYS A 71 -21.21 11.28 -25.52
CA LYS A 71 -20.03 11.55 -26.36
C LYS A 71 -19.60 13.02 -26.38
N GLU A 72 -20.54 13.94 -26.16
CA GLU A 72 -20.35 15.39 -26.08
C GLU A 72 -20.06 15.86 -24.65
N ASN A 73 -20.13 14.98 -23.63
CA ASN A 73 -19.91 15.36 -22.24
C ASN A 73 -18.44 15.78 -22.02
N PRO A 74 -18.16 17.00 -21.53
CA PRO A 74 -16.80 17.45 -21.23
C PRO A 74 -16.08 16.57 -20.20
N ASN A 75 -16.81 15.92 -19.28
CA ASN A 75 -16.23 15.07 -18.24
C ASN A 75 -15.87 13.65 -18.72
N ARG A 76 -16.11 13.30 -20.00
CA ARG A 76 -15.93 11.94 -20.52
C ARG A 76 -14.50 11.38 -20.39
N HIS A 77 -13.49 12.27 -20.35
CA HIS A 77 -12.09 11.88 -20.24
C HIS A 77 -11.66 11.50 -18.82
N TYR A 78 -12.50 11.74 -17.81
CA TYR A 78 -12.19 11.39 -16.43
C TYR A 78 -12.36 9.91 -16.16
N ASP A 79 -11.56 9.40 -15.23
CA ASP A 79 -11.58 8.00 -14.84
C ASP A 79 -12.91 7.65 -14.13
N CYS A 80 -13.33 6.39 -14.25
CA CYS A 80 -14.50 5.89 -13.54
C CYS A 80 -14.18 5.69 -12.05
N ASN A 81 -15.19 5.72 -11.18
CA ASN A 81 -15.01 5.54 -9.73
C ASN A 81 -14.71 4.09 -9.29
N LYS A 82 -14.54 3.17 -10.25
CA LYS A 82 -14.18 1.78 -10.00
C LYS A 82 -12.75 1.67 -9.47
N ILE A 83 -12.61 1.04 -8.31
CA ILE A 83 -11.31 0.74 -7.72
C ILE A 83 -10.84 -0.66 -8.12
N LYS A 84 -9.55 -0.79 -8.43
CA LYS A 84 -8.88 -2.08 -8.63
C LYS A 84 -7.55 -2.12 -7.89
N THR A 85 -7.47 -2.97 -6.87
CA THR A 85 -6.27 -3.22 -6.06
C THR A 85 -5.60 -4.57 -6.37
N THR A 86 -6.25 -5.41 -7.19
CA THR A 86 -5.67 -6.66 -7.71
C THR A 86 -4.39 -6.41 -8.51
N LYS A 87 -3.37 -7.20 -8.25
CA LYS A 87 -2.06 -7.12 -8.90
C LYS A 87 -2.04 -7.84 -10.24
N TYR A 88 -2.79 -8.93 -10.35
CA TYR A 88 -2.82 -9.77 -11.54
C TYR A 88 -4.15 -9.62 -12.27
N THR A 89 -4.11 -9.95 -13.56
CA THR A 89 -5.29 -10.29 -14.35
C THR A 89 -5.23 -11.78 -14.65
N PHE A 90 -6.36 -12.42 -14.97
CA PHE A 90 -6.38 -13.85 -15.30
C PHE A 90 -5.28 -14.27 -16.29
N LEU A 91 -5.07 -13.47 -17.35
CA LEU A 91 -4.05 -13.73 -18.38
C LEU A 91 -2.63 -13.32 -17.94
N SER A 92 -2.50 -12.25 -17.15
CA SER A 92 -1.18 -11.78 -16.70
C SER A 92 -0.68 -12.50 -15.44
N PHE A 93 -1.48 -13.36 -14.82
CA PHE A 93 -1.14 -14.02 -13.56
C PHE A 93 0.10 -14.90 -13.72
N ILE A 94 0.06 -15.87 -14.62
CA ILE A 94 1.14 -16.83 -14.85
C ILE A 94 2.47 -16.12 -15.19
N PRO A 95 2.57 -15.27 -16.24
CA PRO A 95 3.86 -14.69 -16.61
C PRO A 95 4.41 -13.73 -15.55
N LYS A 96 3.56 -12.92 -14.90
CA LYS A 96 4.03 -12.00 -13.85
C LYS A 96 4.41 -12.76 -12.58
N ASN A 97 3.63 -13.75 -12.16
CA ASN A 97 3.91 -14.52 -10.96
C ASN A 97 5.22 -15.29 -11.12
N ILE A 98 5.42 -15.97 -12.25
CA ILE A 98 6.68 -16.66 -12.55
C ILE A 98 7.86 -15.69 -12.56
N PHE A 99 7.71 -14.53 -13.22
CA PHE A 99 8.77 -13.51 -13.25
C PHE A 99 9.15 -13.04 -11.84
N GLU A 100 8.16 -12.83 -10.97
CA GLU A 100 8.40 -12.43 -9.58
C GLU A 100 9.06 -13.54 -8.75
N GLN A 101 8.66 -14.80 -8.96
CA GLN A 101 9.31 -15.94 -8.34
C GLN A 101 10.78 -16.07 -8.77
N PHE A 102 11.10 -15.84 -10.05
CA PHE A 102 12.49 -15.88 -10.55
C PHE A 102 13.34 -14.68 -10.14
N HIS A 103 12.73 -13.58 -9.74
CA HIS A 103 13.46 -12.46 -9.16
C HIS A 103 14.11 -12.83 -7.81
N ARG A 104 13.73 -13.98 -7.20
CA ARG A 104 14.42 -14.58 -6.05
C ARG A 104 15.62 -15.39 -6.52
N PHE A 105 16.83 -14.97 -6.13
CA PHE A 105 18.08 -15.62 -6.52
C PHE A 105 18.15 -17.10 -6.10
N ALA A 106 17.53 -17.47 -4.98
CA ALA A 106 17.37 -18.86 -4.56
C ALA A 106 16.74 -19.75 -5.64
N ASN A 107 15.64 -19.29 -6.24
CA ASN A 107 14.92 -20.03 -7.26
C ASN A 107 15.74 -20.15 -8.54
N LEU A 108 16.50 -19.11 -8.89
CA LEU A 108 17.44 -19.15 -10.02
C LEU A 108 18.55 -20.19 -9.80
N TYR A 109 19.08 -20.28 -8.59
CA TYR A 109 20.09 -21.29 -8.23
C TYR A 109 19.54 -22.73 -8.35
N PHE A 110 18.37 -23.01 -7.78
CA PHE A 110 17.78 -24.35 -7.88
C PHE A 110 17.47 -24.75 -9.32
N VAL A 111 16.96 -23.82 -10.12
CA VAL A 111 16.72 -24.07 -11.56
C VAL A 111 18.03 -24.27 -12.32
N ALA A 112 19.10 -23.55 -11.98
CA ALA A 112 20.41 -23.76 -12.59
C ALA A 112 20.98 -25.16 -12.27
N ILE A 113 20.85 -25.64 -11.03
CA ILE A 113 21.26 -27.01 -10.65
C ILE A 113 20.42 -28.06 -11.37
N ALA A 114 19.10 -27.88 -11.41
CA ALA A 114 18.22 -28.80 -12.13
C ALA A 114 18.58 -28.84 -13.62
N ALA A 115 18.83 -27.68 -14.25
CA ALA A 115 19.26 -27.58 -15.64
C ALA A 115 20.62 -28.26 -15.89
N LEU A 116 21.59 -28.12 -14.97
CA LEU A 116 22.87 -28.82 -15.05
C LEU A 116 22.69 -30.34 -14.99
N ASN A 117 21.74 -30.84 -14.19
CA ASN A 117 21.46 -32.28 -14.10
C ASN A 117 20.87 -32.88 -15.40
N PHE A 118 20.34 -32.06 -16.32
CA PHE A 118 19.94 -32.52 -17.66
C PHE A 118 21.13 -32.77 -18.59
N VAL A 119 22.33 -32.29 -18.25
CA VAL A 119 23.53 -32.54 -19.05
C VAL A 119 24.05 -33.95 -18.74
N PRO A 120 24.05 -34.88 -19.71
CA PRO A 120 24.31 -36.31 -19.46
C PRO A 120 25.70 -36.61 -18.89
N VAL A 121 26.67 -35.70 -19.09
CA VAL A 121 28.06 -35.84 -18.59
C VAL A 121 28.17 -35.57 -17.08
N VAL A 122 27.27 -34.77 -16.52
CA VAL A 122 27.26 -34.37 -15.10
C VAL A 122 26.01 -34.83 -14.36
N ASN A 123 25.25 -35.73 -14.99
CA ASN A 123 24.01 -36.26 -14.47
C ASN A 123 24.29 -37.15 -13.24
N ALA A 124 23.77 -36.76 -12.08
CA ALA A 124 23.93 -37.51 -10.82
C ALA A 124 22.67 -38.31 -10.45
N PHE A 125 21.48 -37.85 -10.88
CA PHE A 125 20.18 -38.48 -10.59
C PHE A 125 19.25 -38.31 -11.77
N GLN A 126 18.26 -39.19 -11.93
CA GLN A 126 17.25 -39.08 -12.99
C GLN A 126 16.67 -37.64 -13.10
N PRO A 127 16.89 -36.92 -14.22
CA PRO A 127 16.65 -35.48 -14.31
C PRO A 127 15.23 -35.05 -13.95
N ALA A 128 14.24 -35.88 -14.32
CA ALA A 128 12.83 -35.69 -13.99
C ALA A 128 12.60 -35.57 -12.47
N VAL A 129 13.31 -36.35 -11.65
CA VAL A 129 13.14 -36.35 -10.18
C VAL A 129 13.67 -35.05 -9.56
N SER A 130 14.72 -34.46 -10.14
CA SER A 130 15.34 -33.24 -9.62
C SER A 130 14.48 -31.98 -9.81
N VAL A 131 13.58 -31.98 -10.80
CA VAL A 131 12.68 -30.85 -11.11
C VAL A 131 11.42 -30.86 -10.24
N ILE A 132 10.98 -32.03 -9.78
CA ILE A 132 9.72 -32.20 -9.03
C ILE A 132 9.63 -31.27 -7.81
N PRO A 133 10.63 -31.19 -6.90
CA PRO A 133 10.55 -30.34 -5.72
C PRO A 133 10.44 -28.85 -6.07
N ILE A 134 11.14 -28.40 -7.11
CA ILE A 134 11.11 -27.00 -7.58
C ILE A 134 9.72 -26.66 -8.11
N CYS A 135 9.16 -27.54 -8.94
CA CYS A 135 7.80 -27.37 -9.47
C CYS A 135 6.75 -27.33 -8.35
N VAL A 136 6.86 -28.21 -7.35
CA VAL A 136 5.95 -28.22 -6.18
C VAL A 136 6.03 -26.92 -5.41
N ILE A 137 7.24 -26.44 -5.08
CA ILE A 137 7.44 -25.18 -4.33
C ILE A 137 6.92 -23.98 -5.13
N MET A 138 7.21 -23.91 -6.43
CA MET A 138 6.72 -22.82 -7.29
C MET A 138 5.20 -22.85 -7.42
N ALA A 139 4.60 -24.04 -7.53
CA ALA A 139 3.15 -24.22 -7.61
C ALA A 139 2.46 -23.79 -6.31
N ILE A 140 2.96 -24.22 -5.14
CA ILE A 140 2.40 -23.81 -3.84
C ILE A 140 2.47 -22.28 -3.69
N THR A 141 3.61 -21.68 -4.06
CA THR A 141 3.78 -20.22 -4.02
C THR A 141 2.79 -19.51 -4.95
N ALA A 142 2.61 -20.02 -6.17
CA ALA A 142 1.65 -19.47 -7.12
C ALA A 142 0.21 -19.59 -6.61
N VAL A 143 -0.19 -20.74 -6.06
CA VAL A 143 -1.54 -20.94 -5.49
C VAL A 143 -1.79 -19.97 -4.34
N LYS A 144 -0.82 -19.79 -3.44
CA LYS A 144 -0.90 -18.81 -2.35
C LYS A 144 -1.12 -17.39 -2.88
N ASP A 145 -0.30 -16.97 -3.84
CA ASP A 145 -0.39 -15.63 -4.42
C ASP A 145 -1.70 -15.42 -5.21
N ALA A 146 -2.20 -16.47 -5.88
CA ALA A 146 -3.49 -16.46 -6.56
C ALA A 146 -4.65 -16.27 -5.56
N TRP A 147 -4.61 -16.99 -4.44
CA TRP A 147 -5.63 -16.88 -3.40
C TRP A 147 -5.63 -15.49 -2.75
N GLU A 148 -4.45 -14.93 -2.47
CA GLU A 148 -4.33 -13.57 -1.94
C GLU A 148 -4.92 -12.53 -2.91
N ASP A 149 -4.61 -12.64 -4.21
CA ASP A 149 -5.14 -11.71 -5.22
C ASP A 149 -6.65 -11.89 -5.45
N PHE A 150 -7.17 -13.13 -5.34
CA PHE A 150 -8.60 -13.40 -5.38
C PHE A 150 -9.34 -12.77 -4.19
N ARG A 151 -8.77 -12.82 -2.98
CA ARG A 151 -9.34 -12.13 -1.82
C ARG A 151 -9.43 -10.63 -2.05
N ARG A 152 -8.39 -10.02 -2.63
CA ARG A 152 -8.41 -8.59 -3.02
C ARG A 152 -9.49 -8.29 -4.05
N TYR A 153 -9.66 -9.17 -5.03
CA TYR A 153 -10.73 -9.04 -6.02
C TYR A 153 -12.13 -9.06 -5.39
N GLN A 154 -12.38 -9.94 -4.41
CA GLN A 154 -13.67 -9.99 -3.71
C GLN A 154 -13.94 -8.69 -2.93
N LEU A 155 -12.94 -8.18 -2.20
CA LEU A 155 -13.05 -6.91 -1.49
C LEU A 155 -13.27 -5.72 -2.45
N ASP A 156 -12.54 -5.69 -3.56
CA ASP A 156 -12.75 -4.67 -4.61
C ASP A 156 -14.18 -4.77 -5.18
N LYS A 157 -14.71 -5.99 -5.37
CA LYS A 157 -16.06 -6.21 -5.89
C LYS A 157 -17.11 -5.73 -4.89
N GLU A 158 -16.93 -5.99 -3.60
CA GLU A 158 -17.81 -5.52 -2.54
C GLU A 158 -17.86 -3.98 -2.50
N ILE A 159 -16.70 -3.33 -2.41
CA ILE A 159 -16.59 -1.86 -2.39
C ILE A 159 -17.19 -1.22 -3.65
N ASN A 160 -16.96 -1.80 -4.83
CA ASN A 160 -17.46 -1.27 -6.09
C ASN A 160 -18.98 -1.41 -6.25
N ASN A 161 -19.63 -2.32 -5.50
CA ASN A 161 -21.07 -2.55 -5.52
C ASN A 161 -21.80 -1.92 -4.33
N MET A 162 -21.09 -1.22 -3.43
CA MET A 162 -21.72 -0.33 -2.46
C MET A 162 -22.57 0.70 -3.19
N VAL A 163 -23.69 1.10 -2.59
CA VAL A 163 -24.65 2.03 -3.20
C VAL A 163 -24.49 3.44 -2.63
N CYS A 164 -24.84 4.45 -3.42
CA CYS A 164 -25.02 5.83 -2.99
C CYS A 164 -26.10 6.51 -3.83
N LEU A 165 -26.70 7.57 -3.28
CA LEU A 165 -27.76 8.32 -3.91
C LEU A 165 -27.19 9.35 -4.89
N VAL A 166 -27.49 9.21 -6.19
CA VAL A 166 -27.08 10.13 -7.27
C VAL A 166 -28.31 10.75 -7.90
N TYR A 167 -28.28 12.06 -8.12
CA TYR A 167 -29.42 12.76 -8.73
C TYR A 167 -29.57 12.38 -10.21
N SER A 168 -30.75 11.90 -10.60
CA SER A 168 -31.10 11.63 -12.01
C SER A 168 -32.14 12.61 -12.51
N ARG A 169 -31.86 13.25 -13.65
CA ARG A 169 -32.83 14.15 -14.32
C ARG A 169 -34.06 13.39 -14.82
N LYS A 170 -33.94 12.09 -15.12
CA LYS A 170 -35.06 11.29 -15.67
C LYS A 170 -36.14 11.04 -14.63
N GLU A 171 -35.73 10.81 -13.39
CA GLU A 171 -36.62 10.54 -12.27
C GLU A 171 -36.89 11.80 -11.44
N SER A 172 -36.14 12.89 -11.71
CA SER A 172 -36.16 14.15 -10.95
C SER A 172 -35.95 13.95 -9.44
N ASP A 173 -35.25 12.88 -9.08
CA ASP A 173 -34.98 12.47 -7.71
C ASP A 173 -33.60 11.79 -7.61
N TYR A 174 -33.16 11.54 -6.37
CA TYR A 174 -31.95 10.81 -6.06
C TYR A 174 -32.17 9.30 -6.15
N VAL A 175 -31.43 8.66 -7.05
CA VAL A 175 -31.55 7.23 -7.34
C VAL A 175 -30.34 6.49 -6.80
N GLU A 176 -30.55 5.27 -6.30
CA GLU A 176 -29.47 4.40 -5.87
C GLU A 176 -28.59 3.99 -7.05
N THR A 177 -27.29 4.26 -6.93
CA THR A 177 -26.29 3.89 -7.94
C THR A 177 -25.09 3.22 -7.27
N CYS A 178 -24.50 2.25 -7.96
CA CYS A 178 -23.29 1.60 -7.45
C CYS A 178 -22.10 2.56 -7.48
N TRP A 179 -21.21 2.47 -6.50
CA TRP A 179 -20.02 3.31 -6.39
C TRP A 179 -19.16 3.28 -7.64
N LYS A 180 -19.03 2.13 -8.31
CA LYS A 180 -18.27 1.99 -9.57
C LYS A 180 -18.80 2.84 -10.72
N ASP A 181 -20.09 3.18 -10.69
CA ASP A 181 -20.81 3.86 -11.77
C ASP A 181 -20.89 5.37 -11.56
N VAL A 182 -20.54 5.87 -10.37
CA VAL A 182 -20.39 7.29 -10.03
C VAL A 182 -19.30 7.93 -10.89
N ARG A 183 -19.55 9.14 -11.41
CA ARG A 183 -18.64 9.87 -12.29
C ARG A 183 -18.40 11.29 -11.79
N VAL A 184 -17.29 11.88 -12.23
CA VAL A 184 -16.98 13.29 -12.01
C VAL A 184 -18.10 14.14 -12.61
N GLY A 185 -18.64 15.08 -11.82
CA GLY A 185 -19.75 15.94 -12.21
C GLY A 185 -21.15 15.45 -11.83
N ASP A 186 -21.27 14.28 -11.20
CA ASP A 186 -22.54 13.80 -10.65
C ASP A 186 -22.85 14.49 -9.31
N PHE A 187 -24.14 14.69 -9.01
CA PHE A 187 -24.58 15.16 -7.69
C PHE A 187 -24.91 13.96 -6.82
N VAL A 188 -24.27 13.91 -5.66
CA VAL A 188 -24.44 12.84 -4.68
C VAL A 188 -25.09 13.42 -3.44
N GLN A 189 -26.15 12.76 -2.97
CA GLN A 189 -26.72 12.99 -1.66
C GLN A 189 -26.16 11.95 -0.70
N LEU A 190 -25.71 12.40 0.45
CA LEU A 190 -25.14 11.56 1.51
C LEU A 190 -25.93 11.75 2.79
N GLN A 191 -26.13 10.64 3.50
CA GLN A 191 -26.85 10.61 4.76
C GLN A 191 -25.89 10.49 5.96
N CYS A 192 -26.41 10.76 7.16
CA CYS A 192 -25.67 10.55 8.39
C CYS A 192 -25.19 9.10 8.52
N ASN A 193 -23.92 8.91 8.93
CA ASN A 193 -23.22 7.63 9.07
C ASN A 193 -22.87 6.91 7.76
N GLU A 194 -23.05 7.55 6.60
CA GLU A 194 -22.60 6.98 5.32
C GLU A 194 -21.11 7.25 5.06
N ILE A 195 -20.47 6.32 4.36
CA ILE A 195 -19.10 6.46 3.88
C ILE A 195 -19.11 7.19 2.55
N ILE A 196 -18.26 8.21 2.42
CA ILE A 196 -18.15 9.03 1.23
C ILE A 196 -17.55 8.22 0.06
N PRO A 197 -18.24 8.12 -1.11
CA PRO A 197 -17.85 7.25 -2.22
C PRO A 197 -16.70 7.80 -3.08
N ALA A 198 -16.51 9.11 -3.13
CA ALA A 198 -15.57 9.81 -4.01
C ALA A 198 -15.19 11.16 -3.39
N ASP A 199 -14.23 11.90 -3.95
CA ASP A 199 -13.94 13.24 -3.43
C ASP A 199 -15.00 14.22 -3.93
N ILE A 200 -15.80 14.75 -3.00
CA ILE A 200 -17.03 15.52 -3.27
C ILE A 200 -16.87 16.94 -2.76
N LEU A 201 -17.26 17.92 -3.58
CA LEU A 201 -17.34 19.32 -3.16
C LEU A 201 -18.70 19.58 -2.50
N LEU A 202 -18.69 20.03 -1.24
CA LEU A 202 -19.88 20.26 -0.43
C LEU A 202 -20.66 21.49 -0.91
N LEU A 203 -21.88 21.29 -1.43
CA LEU A 203 -22.75 22.34 -1.95
C LEU A 203 -23.92 22.68 -1.02
N TYR A 204 -24.35 21.73 -0.20
CA TYR A 204 -25.40 21.92 0.79
C TYR A 204 -25.22 20.97 1.98
N SER A 205 -25.61 21.46 3.16
CA SER A 205 -25.66 20.69 4.41
C SER A 205 -26.98 21.00 5.11
N SER A 206 -27.56 20.02 5.79
CA SER A 206 -28.77 20.19 6.60
C SER A 206 -28.54 21.06 7.85
N ASP A 207 -27.30 21.26 8.27
CA ASP A 207 -26.98 22.11 9.41
C ASP A 207 -27.23 23.60 9.10
N GLN A 208 -27.76 24.35 10.07
CA GLN A 208 -28.14 25.76 9.91
C GLN A 208 -26.95 26.65 9.56
N ASN A 209 -25.74 26.27 9.98
CA ASN A 209 -24.51 27.01 9.68
C ASN A 209 -23.84 26.57 8.37
N GLY A 210 -24.43 25.60 7.64
CA GLY A 210 -23.84 25.00 6.45
C GLY A 210 -22.56 24.22 6.76
N ILE A 211 -22.47 23.63 7.95
CA ILE A 211 -21.34 22.82 8.39
C ILE A 211 -21.68 21.33 8.23
N CYS A 212 -20.71 20.52 7.82
CA CYS A 212 -20.80 19.06 7.79
C CYS A 212 -19.66 18.49 8.63
N HIS A 213 -19.95 17.56 9.52
CA HIS A 213 -18.91 16.91 10.33
C HIS A 213 -18.48 15.59 9.70
N LEU A 214 -17.16 15.43 9.57
CA LEU A 214 -16.54 14.24 9.02
C LEU A 214 -15.69 13.55 10.06
N GLU A 215 -15.88 12.25 10.23
CA GLU A 215 -14.94 11.38 10.91
C GLU A 215 -13.89 10.90 9.91
N THR A 216 -12.61 11.15 10.24
CA THR A 216 -11.46 10.84 9.36
C THR A 216 -10.63 9.65 9.83
N ALA A 217 -11.12 8.87 10.80
CA ALA A 217 -10.43 7.72 11.36
C ALA A 217 -9.87 6.76 10.29
N ASN A 218 -10.58 6.59 9.17
CA ASN A 218 -10.16 5.73 8.05
C ASN A 218 -8.97 6.27 7.22
N LEU A 219 -8.67 7.57 7.29
CA LEU A 219 -7.61 8.22 6.50
C LEU A 219 -6.38 8.59 7.34
N ASP A 220 -6.59 9.15 8.53
CA ASP A 220 -5.51 9.68 9.38
C ASP A 220 -5.49 9.08 10.80
N GLY A 221 -6.43 8.21 11.14
CA GLY A 221 -6.53 7.61 12.47
C GLY A 221 -6.98 8.58 13.57
N GLU A 222 -7.37 9.81 13.22
CA GLU A 222 -7.91 10.76 14.18
C GLU A 222 -9.40 10.48 14.42
N THR A 223 -9.79 10.31 15.69
CA THR A 223 -11.19 10.09 16.08
C THR A 223 -11.99 11.40 16.22
N ASN A 224 -11.32 12.54 16.08
CA ASN A 224 -11.98 13.84 16.16
C ASN A 224 -12.76 14.13 14.87
N LEU A 225 -13.96 14.68 15.05
CA LEU A 225 -14.77 15.16 13.94
C LEU A 225 -14.13 16.41 13.32
N LYS A 226 -13.86 16.36 12.02
CA LYS A 226 -13.40 17.51 11.24
C LYS A 226 -14.60 18.23 10.65
N GLN A 227 -14.65 19.54 10.84
CA GLN A 227 -15.70 20.38 10.28
C GLN A 227 -15.37 20.76 8.83
N ARG A 228 -16.36 20.63 7.95
CA ARG A 228 -16.33 21.09 6.56
C ARG A 228 -17.44 22.10 6.33
N GLN A 229 -17.20 23.10 5.49
CA GLN A 229 -18.15 24.18 5.21
C GLN A 229 -18.62 24.16 3.77
N VAL A 230 -19.91 24.39 3.57
CA VAL A 230 -20.53 24.56 2.25
C VAL A 230 -19.81 25.65 1.46
N VAL A 231 -19.54 25.39 0.18
CA VAL A 231 -18.85 26.35 -0.67
C VAL A 231 -19.63 27.66 -0.83
N LYS A 232 -18.96 28.77 -0.57
CA LYS A 232 -19.48 30.11 -0.79
C LYS A 232 -19.48 30.44 -2.28
N GLY A 233 -20.63 30.86 -2.82
CA GLY A 233 -20.75 31.38 -4.18
C GLY A 233 -21.68 30.61 -5.12
N PHE A 234 -22.08 29.38 -4.76
CA PHE A 234 -22.97 28.53 -5.58
C PHE A 234 -24.44 28.53 -5.12
N SER A 235 -24.72 28.77 -3.84
CA SER A 235 -26.09 28.71 -3.29
C SER A 235 -26.34 29.76 -2.22
N ASN A 236 -27.60 30.17 -2.05
CA ASN A 236 -28.07 30.87 -0.85
C ASN A 236 -28.24 29.82 0.25
N GLN A 237 -27.61 30.03 1.41
CA GLN A 237 -27.45 29.01 2.47
C GLN A 237 -28.77 28.49 3.07
N ASN A 238 -29.92 29.11 2.77
CA ASN A 238 -31.19 28.89 3.47
C ASN A 238 -32.26 28.17 2.63
N THR A 239 -31.95 27.76 1.39
CA THR A 239 -32.90 27.03 0.53
C THR A 239 -32.37 25.63 0.21
N PRO A 240 -33.24 24.60 0.14
CA PRO A 240 -32.82 23.28 -0.33
C PRO A 240 -32.14 23.42 -1.69
N PHE A 241 -30.99 22.75 -1.85
CA PHE A 241 -30.20 22.84 -3.07
C PHE A 241 -30.88 22.04 -4.18
N ASP A 242 -31.22 22.73 -5.27
CA ASP A 242 -31.75 22.12 -6.48
C ASP A 242 -30.61 21.87 -7.49
N PRO A 243 -30.26 20.61 -7.79
CA PRO A 243 -29.22 20.26 -8.76
C PRO A 243 -29.51 20.78 -10.18
N GLU A 244 -30.78 20.96 -10.55
CA GLU A 244 -31.16 21.38 -11.91
C GLU A 244 -30.81 22.84 -12.21
N LEU A 245 -30.82 23.69 -11.18
CA LEU A 245 -30.45 25.11 -11.28
C LEU A 245 -28.93 25.32 -11.32
N PHE A 246 -28.14 24.27 -11.11
CA PHE A 246 -26.68 24.37 -11.08
C PHE A 246 -26.09 24.46 -12.49
N GLN A 247 -25.78 25.68 -12.93
CA GLN A 247 -25.17 25.96 -14.24
C GLN A 247 -23.70 26.39 -14.17
N ASN A 248 -23.10 26.39 -12.97
CA ASN A 248 -21.74 26.89 -12.80
C ASN A 248 -20.69 25.84 -13.19
N THR A 249 -19.59 26.29 -13.81
CA THR A 249 -18.40 25.46 -14.05
C THR A 249 -17.43 25.58 -12.89
N ILE A 250 -16.96 24.45 -12.37
CA ILE A 250 -15.98 24.38 -11.28
C ILE A 250 -14.59 24.20 -11.86
N VAL A 251 -13.66 25.09 -11.51
CA VAL A 251 -12.25 24.97 -11.90
C VAL A 251 -11.41 24.73 -10.66
N CYS A 252 -10.68 23.61 -10.62
CA CYS A 252 -9.82 23.25 -9.49
C CYS A 252 -8.43 22.80 -9.96
N GLU A 253 -7.52 22.62 -9.00
CA GLU A 253 -6.22 22.03 -9.27
C GLU A 253 -6.32 20.56 -9.70
N LYS A 254 -5.27 19.99 -10.28
CA LYS A 254 -5.23 18.56 -10.60
C LYS A 254 -5.17 17.70 -9.32
N PRO A 255 -5.60 16.42 -9.39
CA PRO A 255 -5.47 15.49 -8.29
C PRO A 255 -4.06 15.49 -7.68
N ASN A 256 -3.98 15.56 -6.35
CA ASN A 256 -2.73 15.54 -5.60
C ASN A 256 -2.85 14.65 -4.37
N ASN A 257 -1.71 14.19 -3.84
CA ASN A 257 -1.67 13.31 -2.66
C ASN A 257 -1.70 14.10 -1.34
N ASP A 258 -1.75 15.42 -1.34
CA ASP A 258 -1.81 16.21 -0.12
C ASP A 258 -3.27 16.33 0.36
N LEU A 259 -3.62 15.64 1.44
CA LEU A 259 -4.98 15.63 2.00
C LEU A 259 -5.48 17.03 2.40
N ASN A 260 -4.57 17.93 2.77
CA ASN A 260 -4.92 19.25 3.31
C ASN A 260 -4.95 20.37 2.28
N LYS A 261 -4.37 20.13 1.10
CA LYS A 261 -4.26 21.13 0.04
C LYS A 261 -5.28 20.89 -1.06
N PHE A 262 -6.31 21.72 -1.12
CA PHE A 262 -7.23 21.76 -2.25
C PHE A 262 -7.54 23.22 -2.57
N LYS A 263 -7.54 23.57 -3.86
CA LYS A 263 -7.88 24.92 -4.32
C LYS A 263 -8.75 24.85 -5.57
N GLY A 264 -9.88 25.55 -5.53
CA GLY A 264 -10.75 25.72 -6.68
C GLY A 264 -11.48 27.06 -6.65
N TYR A 265 -12.11 27.41 -7.77
CA TYR A 265 -12.95 28.58 -7.91
C TYR A 265 -14.06 28.32 -8.95
N PRO A 266 -15.25 28.92 -8.79
CA PRO A 266 -16.28 28.98 -9.84
C PRO A 266 -15.79 29.83 -11.02
N ASP A 267 -16.06 29.43 -12.26
CA ASP A 267 -15.56 30.16 -13.44
C ASP A 267 -16.07 31.62 -13.51
N HIS A 268 -17.35 31.85 -13.18
CA HIS A 268 -17.99 33.18 -13.28
C HIS A 268 -17.82 34.07 -12.04
N LYS A 269 -17.62 33.48 -10.86
CA LYS A 269 -17.37 34.21 -9.59
C LYS A 269 -16.03 33.74 -9.05
N ARG A 270 -15.00 34.59 -9.08
CA ARG A 270 -13.64 34.23 -8.60
C ARG A 270 -13.54 34.15 -7.06
N ILE A 271 -14.53 33.57 -6.40
CA ILE A 271 -14.51 33.27 -4.97
C ILE A 271 -13.82 31.92 -4.83
N GLY A 272 -12.60 31.92 -4.28
CA GLY A 272 -11.85 30.68 -4.08
C GLY A 272 -12.45 29.84 -2.95
N PHE A 273 -12.44 28.53 -3.11
CA PHE A 273 -12.72 27.57 -2.06
C PHE A 273 -11.54 26.61 -1.87
N GLY A 274 -11.41 26.13 -0.63
CA GLY A 274 -10.29 25.34 -0.14
C GLY A 274 -10.66 23.90 0.23
N SER A 275 -9.73 23.19 0.86
CA SER A 275 -9.96 21.85 1.42
C SER A 275 -11.07 21.80 2.46
N GLU A 276 -11.37 22.94 3.08
CA GLU A 276 -12.47 23.17 4.02
C GLU A 276 -13.85 22.76 3.46
N SER A 277 -14.02 22.77 2.13
CA SER A 277 -15.26 22.41 1.46
C SER A 277 -15.21 21.07 0.73
N LEU A 278 -14.12 20.32 0.84
CA LEU A 278 -13.93 19.03 0.19
C LEU A 278 -14.20 17.89 1.17
N LEU A 279 -15.14 17.02 0.81
CA LEU A 279 -15.38 15.73 1.46
C LEU A 279 -14.50 14.68 0.79
N LEU A 280 -13.73 13.93 1.56
CA LEU A 280 -12.77 12.96 1.05
C LEU A 280 -13.36 11.56 1.02
N ARG A 281 -13.00 10.77 0.00
CA ARG A 281 -13.37 9.36 -0.08
C ARG A 281 -12.91 8.60 1.17
N GLY A 282 -13.79 7.76 1.71
CA GLY A 282 -13.51 6.90 2.86
C GLY A 282 -13.75 7.56 4.23
N CYS A 283 -13.98 8.87 4.28
CA CYS A 283 -14.51 9.51 5.48
C CYS A 283 -15.98 9.15 5.70
N THR A 284 -16.41 9.17 6.96
CA THR A 284 -17.81 8.96 7.36
C THR A 284 -18.44 10.29 7.74
N ILE A 285 -19.67 10.54 7.27
CA ILE A 285 -20.43 11.72 7.68
C ILE A 285 -21.03 11.46 9.06
N ARG A 286 -20.91 12.43 9.96
CA ARG A 286 -21.46 12.37 11.33
C ARG A 286 -22.20 13.67 11.62
N ASN A 287 -23.17 13.64 12.53
CA ASN A 287 -23.89 14.82 13.04
C ASN A 287 -24.45 15.75 11.94
N THR A 288 -24.73 15.22 10.76
CA THR A 288 -25.31 15.94 9.63
C THR A 288 -26.24 14.97 8.91
N GLU A 289 -27.54 15.28 8.89
CA GLU A 289 -28.56 14.37 8.37
C GLU A 289 -28.45 14.21 6.85
N ILE A 290 -28.27 15.33 6.15
CA ILE A 290 -28.19 15.37 4.68
C ILE A 290 -27.04 16.29 4.27
N ALA A 291 -26.15 15.77 3.42
CA ALA A 291 -25.14 16.56 2.73
C ALA A 291 -25.25 16.31 1.22
N ILE A 292 -25.28 17.38 0.43
CA ILE A 292 -25.32 17.28 -1.04
C ILE A 292 -24.05 17.90 -1.60
N GLY A 293 -23.45 17.24 -2.57
CA GLY A 293 -22.27 17.76 -3.24
C GLY A 293 -22.08 17.20 -4.63
N ILE A 294 -21.11 17.79 -5.35
CA ILE A 294 -20.74 17.38 -6.70
C ILE A 294 -19.40 16.64 -6.69
N VAL A 295 -19.31 15.52 -7.40
CA VAL A 295 -18.08 14.71 -7.48
C VAL A 295 -16.99 15.45 -8.26
N ILE A 296 -15.82 15.64 -7.63
CA ILE A 296 -14.66 16.30 -8.23
C ILE A 296 -13.61 15.31 -8.72
N TYR A 297 -13.27 14.31 -7.90
CA TYR A 297 -12.34 13.23 -8.25
C TYR A 297 -12.96 11.87 -7.99
N ALA A 298 -12.74 10.94 -8.90
CA ALA A 298 -13.30 9.60 -8.87
C ALA A 298 -12.20 8.53 -8.94
N GLY A 299 -12.43 7.39 -8.29
CA GLY A 299 -11.60 6.19 -8.42
C GLY A 299 -10.16 6.43 -7.97
N HIS A 300 -9.21 6.14 -8.87
CA HIS A 300 -7.77 6.28 -8.60
C HIS A 300 -7.28 7.73 -8.51
N GLU A 301 -8.10 8.70 -8.92
CA GLU A 301 -7.79 10.13 -8.83
C GLU A 301 -8.18 10.74 -7.49
N THR A 302 -8.94 10.00 -6.65
CA THR A 302 -9.24 10.45 -5.29
C THR A 302 -7.98 10.54 -4.44
N LYS A 303 -7.94 11.52 -3.53
CA LYS A 303 -6.78 11.76 -2.67
C LYS A 303 -6.45 10.56 -1.77
N ALA A 304 -7.47 9.83 -1.34
CA ALA A 304 -7.31 8.59 -0.58
C ALA A 304 -6.54 7.54 -1.41
N MET A 305 -6.90 7.37 -2.68
CA MET A 305 -6.26 6.41 -3.57
C MET A 305 -4.87 6.84 -4.05
N LEU A 306 -4.62 8.15 -4.16
CA LEU A 306 -3.28 8.68 -4.47
C LEU A 306 -2.30 8.50 -3.30
N ASN A 307 -2.80 8.49 -2.06
CA ASN A 307 -1.99 8.15 -0.89
C ASN A 307 -1.80 6.64 -0.72
N ASN A 308 -2.67 5.83 -1.33
CA ASN A 308 -2.48 4.39 -1.39
C ASN A 308 -1.36 4.05 -2.39
N SER A 309 -0.21 3.58 -1.88
CA SER A 309 0.98 3.27 -2.68
C SER A 309 0.85 2.02 -3.57
N GLY A 310 -0.38 1.55 -3.83
CA GLY A 310 -0.69 0.39 -4.64
C GLY A 310 -0.10 -0.92 -4.11
N PRO A 311 -0.40 -2.05 -4.76
CA PRO A 311 0.18 -3.34 -4.42
C PRO A 311 1.66 -3.40 -4.84
N ARG A 312 2.57 -3.00 -3.94
CA ARG A 312 4.03 -3.12 -4.17
C ARG A 312 4.54 -4.51 -3.79
N TYR A 313 5.51 -5.00 -4.56
CA TYR A 313 6.32 -6.16 -4.17
C TYR A 313 7.21 -5.76 -2.99
N LYS A 314 6.87 -6.24 -1.79
CA LYS A 314 7.67 -6.05 -0.57
C LYS A 314 8.53 -7.29 -0.35
N ARG A 315 9.84 -7.09 -0.16
CA ARG A 315 10.78 -8.15 0.24
C ARG A 315 10.96 -8.14 1.74
N SER A 316 10.90 -9.30 2.37
CA SER A 316 11.23 -9.42 3.79
C SER A 316 12.75 -9.31 4.00
N LYS A 317 13.15 -8.83 5.18
CA LYS A 317 14.57 -8.78 5.56
C LYS A 317 15.17 -10.19 5.62
N ILE A 318 14.37 -11.18 6.04
CA ILE A 318 14.77 -12.60 6.06
C ILE A 318 15.01 -13.13 4.63
N GLU A 319 14.17 -12.80 3.65
CA GLU A 319 14.41 -13.15 2.24
C GLU A 319 15.74 -12.58 1.74
N ARG A 320 16.08 -11.34 2.15
CA ARG A 320 17.37 -10.74 1.80
C ARG A 320 18.55 -11.46 2.47
N ARG A 321 18.43 -11.86 3.74
CA ARG A 321 19.48 -12.61 4.45
C ARG A 321 19.65 -14.02 3.89
N MET A 322 18.56 -14.75 3.66
CA MET A 322 18.59 -16.07 3.02
C MET A 322 19.31 -16.03 1.66
N ASN A 323 19.11 -14.98 0.85
CA ASN A 323 19.83 -14.84 -0.42
C ASN A 323 21.34 -14.65 -0.23
N ILE A 324 21.78 -14.00 0.86
CA ILE A 324 23.20 -13.86 1.20
C ILE A 324 23.75 -15.22 1.67
N ASP A 325 23.01 -15.94 2.51
CA ASP A 325 23.42 -17.25 3.00
C ASP A 325 23.55 -18.25 1.84
N ILE A 326 22.64 -18.23 0.86
CA ILE A 326 22.75 -19.04 -0.36
C ILE A 326 24.04 -18.74 -1.12
N PHE A 327 24.45 -17.48 -1.23
CA PHE A 327 25.71 -17.13 -1.88
C PHE A 327 26.92 -17.72 -1.15
N PHE A 328 26.92 -17.69 0.18
CA PHE A 328 27.96 -18.35 0.99
C PHE A 328 27.93 -19.87 0.82
N CYS A 329 26.76 -20.52 0.81
CA CYS A 329 26.62 -21.95 0.57
C CYS A 329 27.15 -22.35 -0.81
N VAL A 330 26.84 -21.59 -1.86
CA VAL A 330 27.36 -21.83 -3.22
C VAL A 330 28.88 -21.67 -3.28
N GLY A 331 29.42 -20.64 -2.61
CA GLY A 331 30.87 -20.43 -2.50
C GLY A 331 31.57 -21.59 -1.79
N LEU A 332 31.04 -22.05 -0.66
CA LEU A 332 31.58 -23.22 0.06
C LEU A 332 31.50 -24.50 -0.77
N LEU A 333 30.37 -24.74 -1.44
CA LEU A 333 30.20 -25.88 -2.34
C LEU A 333 31.25 -25.88 -3.46
N PHE A 334 31.48 -24.72 -4.08
CA PHE A 334 32.51 -24.58 -5.11
C PHE A 334 33.91 -24.90 -4.59
N ILE A 335 34.26 -24.42 -3.40
CA ILE A 335 35.55 -24.71 -2.76
C ILE A 335 35.69 -26.21 -2.47
N MET A 336 34.65 -26.87 -1.95
CA MET A 336 34.68 -28.31 -1.69
C MET A 336 34.84 -29.12 -2.98
N CYS A 337 34.11 -28.76 -4.05
CA CYS A 337 34.28 -29.37 -5.36
C CYS A 337 35.69 -29.17 -5.93
N LEU A 338 36.28 -27.99 -5.75
CA LEU A 338 37.64 -27.68 -6.20
C LEU A 338 38.69 -28.51 -5.45
N ILE A 339 38.57 -28.62 -4.13
CA ILE A 339 39.44 -29.47 -3.31
C ILE A 339 39.29 -30.94 -3.71
N GLY A 340 38.06 -31.42 -3.90
CA GLY A 340 37.78 -32.78 -4.35
C GLY A 340 38.37 -33.08 -5.73
N ALA A 341 38.26 -32.14 -6.68
CA ALA A 341 38.82 -32.29 -8.02
C ALA A 341 40.36 -32.30 -8.01
N LEU A 342 41.00 -31.39 -7.26
CA LEU A 342 42.45 -31.36 -7.10
C LEU A 342 42.96 -32.63 -6.39
N GLY A 343 42.28 -33.04 -5.31
CA GLY A 343 42.61 -34.25 -4.57
C GLY A 343 42.49 -35.50 -5.44
N HIS A 344 41.42 -35.62 -6.23
CA HIS A 344 41.27 -36.72 -7.19
C HIS A 344 42.34 -36.69 -8.29
N GLY A 345 42.70 -35.50 -8.80
CA GLY A 345 43.76 -35.34 -9.80
C GLY A 345 45.13 -35.77 -9.28
N ILE A 346 45.51 -35.34 -8.08
CA ILE A 346 46.77 -35.72 -7.42
C ILE A 346 46.77 -37.21 -7.08
N TRP A 347 45.67 -37.72 -6.51
CA TRP A 347 45.52 -39.14 -6.18
C TRP A 347 45.66 -40.01 -7.42
N LYS A 348 44.95 -39.69 -8.51
CA LYS A 348 45.03 -40.43 -9.78
C LYS A 348 46.41 -40.35 -10.43
N GLY A 349 47.13 -39.25 -10.25
CA GLY A 349 48.51 -39.08 -10.73
C GLY A 349 49.56 -39.90 -9.96
N ASN A 350 49.24 -40.36 -8.74
CA ASN A 350 50.16 -41.11 -7.89
C ASN A 350 50.12 -42.64 -8.09
N PHE A 351 49.17 -43.17 -8.88
CA PHE A 351 49.12 -44.60 -9.21
C PHE A 351 49.65 -44.85 -10.62
N SER A 352 50.62 -45.77 -10.77
CA SER A 352 51.11 -46.20 -12.10
C SER A 352 50.16 -47.20 -12.80
N GLU A 353 49.28 -47.88 -12.05
CA GLU A 353 48.21 -48.76 -12.56
C GLU A 353 46.92 -48.57 -11.76
N ARG A 354 45.74 -48.84 -12.36
CA ARG A 354 44.42 -48.64 -11.70
C ARG A 354 44.29 -49.52 -10.44
N PRO A 355 43.74 -49.01 -9.33
CA PRO A 355 43.71 -49.73 -8.05
C PRO A 355 42.80 -50.98 -8.05
N PRO A 356 43.16 -52.09 -7.36
CA PRO A 356 42.48 -53.40 -7.52
C PRO A 356 41.17 -53.59 -6.73
N TYR A 357 40.81 -52.67 -5.83
CA TYR A 357 39.63 -52.74 -4.96
C TYR A 357 38.39 -52.03 -5.54
N GLU A 358 38.53 -51.53 -6.76
CA GLU A 358 37.41 -51.28 -7.63
C GLU A 358 36.79 -52.69 -8.02
N VAL A 359 35.74 -53.20 -7.32
CA VAL A 359 34.59 -54.11 -7.74
C VAL A 359 33.29 -53.56 -8.49
N PRO A 360 33.13 -53.77 -9.79
CA PRO A 360 32.29 -52.90 -10.62
C PRO A 360 30.78 -53.14 -10.46
N ASP A 361 29.96 -52.10 -10.61
CA ASP A 361 28.54 -52.23 -10.96
C ASP A 361 28.42 -53.00 -12.29
N MET A 362 27.26 -53.49 -12.73
CA MET A 362 27.12 -54.43 -13.86
C MET A 362 27.83 -54.02 -15.19
N ASN A 363 28.25 -52.75 -15.30
CA ASN A 363 29.04 -52.19 -16.40
C ASN A 363 30.48 -51.72 -16.05
N GLY A 364 30.98 -51.81 -14.81
CA GLY A 364 32.37 -51.41 -14.50
C GLY A 364 32.64 -50.45 -13.33
N ASN A 365 31.65 -49.92 -12.58
CA ASN A 365 31.86 -48.69 -11.78
C ASN A 365 31.44 -48.73 -10.29
N TYR A 366 32.01 -47.85 -9.45
CA TYR A 366 31.90 -47.84 -7.98
C TYR A 366 31.00 -46.77 -7.43
N LEU A 367 30.23 -47.10 -6.39
CA LEU A 367 29.63 -46.10 -5.51
C LEU A 367 30.53 -45.85 -4.28
N SER A 368 30.93 -44.60 -4.07
CA SER A 368 31.83 -44.19 -2.97
C SER A 368 31.14 -44.28 -1.60
N SER A 369 31.80 -44.86 -0.59
CA SER A 369 31.34 -44.88 0.82
C SER A 369 31.09 -43.48 1.40
N ALA A 370 31.74 -42.44 0.87
CA ALA A 370 31.48 -41.05 1.26
C ALA A 370 30.10 -40.55 0.77
N LEU A 371 29.64 -41.07 -0.38
CA LEU A 371 28.34 -40.73 -0.97
C LEU A 371 27.19 -41.35 -0.16
N ALA A 372 27.36 -42.59 0.30
CA ALA A 372 26.39 -43.29 1.14
C ALA A 372 26.21 -42.62 2.52
N GLY A 373 27.31 -42.18 3.15
CA GLY A 373 27.27 -41.41 4.41
C GLY A 373 26.63 -40.02 4.25
N PHE A 374 26.79 -39.40 3.08
CA PHE A 374 26.18 -38.10 2.76
C PHE A 374 24.64 -38.20 2.63
N TYR A 375 24.10 -39.30 2.11
CA TYR A 375 22.64 -39.51 2.02
C TYR A 375 21.97 -39.77 3.37
N MET A 376 22.65 -40.41 4.33
CA MET A 376 22.14 -40.63 5.69
C MET A 376 22.16 -39.34 6.54
N PHE A 377 23.10 -38.42 6.27
CA PHE A 377 23.14 -37.10 6.91
C PHE A 377 22.01 -36.18 6.40
N LEU A 378 21.70 -36.25 5.10
CA LEU A 378 20.62 -35.46 4.46
C LEU A 378 19.21 -35.87 4.91
N THR A 379 19.02 -37.11 5.33
CA THR A 379 17.70 -37.65 5.75
C THR A 379 17.34 -37.31 7.20
N MET A 380 18.31 -36.97 8.05
CA MET A 380 18.08 -36.54 9.44
C MET A 380 17.75 -35.05 9.61
N ILE A 381 18.04 -34.21 8.60
CA ILE A 381 17.75 -32.77 8.64
C ILE A 381 16.27 -32.46 8.30
N ILE A 382 15.53 -33.42 7.72
CA ILE A 382 14.16 -33.19 7.21
C ILE A 382 13.05 -33.50 8.25
N LEU A 383 13.37 -34.10 9.41
CA LEU A 383 12.36 -34.59 10.37
C LEU A 383 11.99 -33.64 11.53
N LEU A 384 12.59 -32.44 11.66
CA LEU A 384 12.45 -31.61 12.86
C LEU A 384 11.81 -30.23 12.64
N GLN A 385 10.74 -30.12 11.83
CA GLN A 385 10.00 -28.85 11.68
C GLN A 385 8.47 -28.96 11.84
N LEU A 386 7.92 -30.15 12.13
CA LEU A 386 6.46 -30.32 12.25
C LEU A 386 5.90 -30.29 13.69
N GLY A 387 6.77 -30.34 14.72
CA GLY A 387 6.32 -30.36 16.12
C GLY A 387 5.94 -28.99 16.69
N GLN A 388 6.63 -27.92 16.27
CA GLN A 388 6.53 -26.61 16.92
C GLN A 388 5.19 -25.90 16.66
N VAL A 389 4.62 -26.02 15.46
CA VAL A 389 3.33 -25.39 15.14
C VAL A 389 2.18 -26.09 15.86
N PHE A 390 2.24 -27.42 15.98
CA PHE A 390 1.20 -28.20 16.65
C PHE A 390 1.07 -27.83 18.14
N LEU A 391 2.17 -27.47 18.79
CA LEU A 391 2.19 -27.01 20.19
C LEU A 391 1.56 -25.62 20.35
N ILE A 392 1.85 -24.67 19.45
CA ILE A 392 1.29 -23.31 19.51
C ILE A 392 -0.22 -23.33 19.24
N HIS A 393 -0.68 -24.18 18.32
CA HIS A 393 -2.09 -24.23 17.96
C HIS A 393 -2.98 -24.88 19.03
N ASN A 394 -2.42 -25.76 19.87
CA ASN A 394 -3.13 -26.41 20.97
C ASN A 394 -2.86 -25.77 22.34
N ASP A 395 -2.32 -24.54 22.36
CA ASP A 395 -2.06 -23.83 23.62
C ASP A 395 -3.35 -23.18 24.14
N ILE A 396 -3.77 -23.59 25.34
CA ILE A 396 -5.00 -23.11 25.98
C ILE A 396 -4.82 -21.66 26.47
N ASP A 397 -3.60 -21.23 26.77
CA ASP A 397 -3.33 -19.87 27.26
C ASP A 397 -3.46 -18.81 26.16
N LEU A 398 -3.48 -19.21 24.87
CA LEU A 398 -3.69 -18.33 23.72
C LEU A 398 -5.09 -18.49 23.09
N TYR A 399 -6.04 -19.02 23.86
CA TYR A 399 -7.45 -19.09 23.51
C TYR A 399 -8.20 -17.84 23.99
N ASP A 400 -9.06 -17.29 23.13
CA ASP A 400 -9.94 -16.17 23.49
C ASP A 400 -11.36 -16.69 23.80
N ASP A 401 -11.75 -16.63 25.07
CA ASP A 401 -13.06 -17.08 25.57
C ASP A 401 -14.23 -16.20 25.08
N ASP A 402 -13.99 -14.90 24.84
CA ASP A 402 -15.06 -13.94 24.47
C ASP A 402 -15.46 -14.08 22.99
N VAL A 403 -14.50 -14.46 22.14
CA VAL A 403 -14.68 -14.63 20.69
C VAL A 403 -14.75 -16.11 20.28
N ASP A 404 -14.55 -17.04 21.22
CA ASP A 404 -14.54 -18.50 21.03
C ASP A 404 -13.59 -18.92 19.89
N LEU A 405 -12.38 -18.35 19.88
CA LEU A 405 -11.44 -18.50 18.78
C LEU A 405 -10.03 -18.90 19.26
N PRO A 406 -9.48 -20.04 18.79
CA PRO A 406 -8.09 -20.39 19.07
C PRO A 406 -7.11 -19.58 18.21
N ILE A 407 -5.85 -19.47 18.65
CA ILE A 407 -4.81 -18.82 17.88
C ILE A 407 -4.59 -19.50 16.51
N GLN A 408 -4.74 -18.71 15.43
CA GLN A 408 -4.58 -19.19 14.06
C GLN A 408 -3.21 -18.83 13.50
N CYS A 409 -2.29 -19.79 13.44
CA CYS A 409 -1.01 -19.64 12.74
C CYS A 409 -1.21 -19.74 11.22
N ARG A 410 -1.39 -18.59 10.55
CA ARG A 410 -1.62 -18.53 9.09
C ARG A 410 -0.35 -18.74 8.25
N ALA A 411 0.82 -18.77 8.87
CA ALA A 411 2.11 -18.99 8.20
C ALA A 411 3.02 -19.88 9.06
N LEU A 412 3.36 -21.05 8.53
CA LEU A 412 4.07 -22.12 9.24
C LEU A 412 5.60 -21.92 9.31
N ASN A 413 6.12 -20.94 8.57
CA ASN A 413 7.55 -20.66 8.44
C ASN A 413 8.00 -19.41 9.23
N ILE A 414 7.12 -18.82 10.04
CA ILE A 414 7.37 -17.55 10.78
C ILE A 414 7.54 -17.79 12.28
N THR A 415 7.37 -19.02 12.77
CA THR A 415 7.49 -19.34 14.20
C THR A 415 8.88 -19.06 14.78
N GLU A 416 9.93 -19.25 13.98
CA GLU A 416 11.32 -18.93 14.37
C GLU A 416 11.58 -17.41 14.42
N ASP A 417 10.89 -16.63 13.57
CA ASP A 417 11.02 -15.17 13.53
C ASP A 417 10.40 -14.50 14.77
N LEU A 418 9.39 -15.12 15.40
CA LEU A 418 8.79 -14.63 16.66
C LEU A 418 9.81 -14.54 17.79
N GLY A 419 10.80 -15.45 17.83
CA GLY A 419 11.90 -15.43 18.79
C GLY A 419 12.95 -14.34 18.55
N GLN A 420 12.89 -13.64 17.42
CA GLN A 420 13.87 -12.62 17.01
C GLN A 420 13.29 -11.20 16.97
N ILE A 421 12.07 -10.99 17.47
CA ILE A 421 11.42 -9.68 17.48
C ILE A 421 12.13 -8.74 18.46
N GLN A 422 12.69 -7.64 17.94
CA GLN A 422 13.34 -6.58 18.75
C GLN A 422 12.46 -5.36 18.99
N TYR A 423 11.49 -5.12 18.11
CA TYR A 423 10.60 -3.96 18.16
C TYR A 423 9.17 -4.40 17.85
N ILE A 424 8.24 -4.04 18.75
CA ILE A 424 6.81 -4.26 18.57
C ILE A 424 6.21 -2.89 18.22
N PHE A 425 5.62 -2.79 17.03
CA PHE A 425 4.84 -1.62 16.62
C PHE A 425 3.37 -1.93 16.89
N SER A 426 2.84 -1.39 17.97
CA SER A 426 1.42 -1.55 18.31
C SER A 426 0.65 -0.33 17.84
N ASP A 427 -0.51 -0.56 17.23
CA ASP A 427 -1.49 0.50 17.02
C ASP A 427 -2.11 0.88 18.37
N LYS A 428 -2.49 2.15 18.53
CA LYS A 428 -3.14 2.61 19.77
C LYS A 428 -4.58 2.12 19.81
N THR A 429 -5.33 2.39 18.75
CA THR A 429 -6.78 2.20 18.73
C THR A 429 -7.12 0.80 18.25
N GLY A 430 -7.89 0.04 19.04
CA GLY A 430 -8.27 -1.34 18.70
C GLY A 430 -7.16 -2.38 18.88
N THR A 431 -6.03 -2.02 19.49
CA THR A 431 -4.98 -2.98 19.91
C THR A 431 -4.54 -2.72 21.35
N LEU A 432 -4.13 -1.49 21.68
CA LEU A 432 -3.79 -1.12 23.07
C LEU A 432 -5.02 -0.69 23.87
N THR A 433 -6.00 -0.09 23.21
CA THR A 433 -7.27 0.33 23.83
C THR A 433 -8.44 -0.37 23.16
N GLU A 434 -9.32 -0.94 23.98
CA GLU A 434 -10.67 -1.28 23.54
C GLU A 434 -11.42 0.00 23.14
N ASN A 435 -12.28 -0.07 22.13
CA ASN A 435 -13.09 1.06 21.69
C ASN A 435 -14.28 1.31 22.64
N LYS A 436 -13.99 1.41 23.95
CA LYS A 436 -14.96 1.64 25.01
C LYS A 436 -14.46 2.73 25.93
N MET A 437 -15.04 3.92 25.82
CA MET A 437 -14.70 5.06 26.67
C MET A 437 -15.53 5.00 27.95
N VAL A 438 -14.87 4.96 29.11
CA VAL A 438 -15.54 4.87 30.41
C VAL A 438 -15.19 6.09 31.26
N PHE A 439 -16.22 6.79 31.76
CA PHE A 439 -16.02 7.92 32.66
C PHE A 439 -15.45 7.46 34.01
N ARG A 440 -14.29 8.00 34.40
CA ARG A 440 -13.60 7.61 35.63
C ARG A 440 -13.72 8.66 36.72
N ARG A 441 -13.32 9.89 36.42
CA ARG A 441 -13.24 10.98 37.40
C ARG A 441 -13.49 12.32 36.73
N CYS A 442 -14.02 13.26 37.49
CA CYS A 442 -13.99 14.67 37.14
C CYS A 442 -13.54 15.51 38.34
N THR A 443 -12.90 16.63 38.06
CA THR A 443 -12.63 17.64 39.07
C THR A 443 -13.53 18.85 38.82
N VAL A 444 -14.30 19.21 39.83
CA VAL A 444 -15.21 20.36 39.81
C VAL A 444 -14.83 21.25 40.99
N ASP A 445 -14.40 22.47 40.67
CA ASP A 445 -14.05 23.49 41.67
C ASP A 445 -12.97 23.03 42.68
N GLY A 446 -11.97 22.29 42.18
CA GLY A 446 -10.88 21.74 43.00
C GLY A 446 -11.23 20.46 43.77
N ASN A 447 -12.49 20.04 43.79
CA ASN A 447 -12.92 18.79 44.41
C ASN A 447 -12.93 17.66 43.37
N GLU A 448 -12.31 16.52 43.72
CA GLU A 448 -12.24 15.33 42.88
C GLU A 448 -13.46 14.42 43.13
N PHE A 449 -14.24 14.17 42.08
CA PHE A 449 -15.37 13.25 42.08
C PHE A 449 -14.97 11.99 41.32
N SER A 450 -14.90 10.85 42.02
CA SER A 450 -14.59 9.56 41.42
C SER A 450 -15.86 8.72 41.23
N HIS A 451 -15.95 8.04 40.09
CA HIS A 451 -17.06 7.13 39.81
C HIS A 451 -16.71 5.72 40.32
N GLN A 452 -17.31 5.33 41.45
CA GLN A 452 -16.91 4.15 42.24
C GLN A 452 -17.21 2.80 41.55
N GLU A 453 -18.24 2.71 40.70
CA GLU A 453 -18.62 1.45 40.02
C GLU A 453 -17.49 0.88 39.15
N ASN A 454 -16.57 1.71 38.66
CA ASN A 454 -15.46 1.27 37.82
C ASN A 454 -14.23 0.79 38.61
N VAL A 455 -14.18 0.96 39.93
CA VAL A 455 -13.08 0.46 40.78
C VAL A 455 -13.19 -1.06 40.95
N CYS A 456 -14.41 -1.60 41.01
CA CYS A 456 -14.69 -3.01 41.25
C CYS A 456 -14.34 -3.92 40.06
N LEU A 457 -14.36 -3.39 38.83
CA LEU A 457 -13.97 -4.13 37.61
C LEU A 457 -12.51 -4.62 37.61
N LYS A 458 -11.62 -4.04 38.44
CA LYS A 458 -10.22 -4.49 38.56
C LYS A 458 -10.02 -5.70 39.48
N GLU A 459 -10.94 -5.97 40.40
CA GLU A 459 -10.79 -7.09 41.37
C GLU A 459 -11.27 -8.42 40.80
N ASN A 460 -12.18 -8.40 39.81
CA ASN A 460 -12.72 -9.62 39.21
C ASN A 460 -11.90 -10.16 38.02
N SER A 461 -10.84 -9.46 37.59
CA SER A 461 -9.90 -9.95 36.58
C SER A 461 -8.81 -10.79 37.26
N ARG A 462 -8.71 -12.08 36.92
CA ARG A 462 -7.76 -13.05 37.53
C ARG A 462 -6.32 -12.51 37.61
N PRO A 463 -5.55 -12.80 38.69
CA PRO A 463 -4.21 -12.27 38.84
C PRO A 463 -3.22 -13.08 37.97
N HIS A 464 -2.96 -12.65 36.75
CA HIS A 464 -1.75 -13.09 36.05
C HIS A 464 -0.53 -12.42 36.68
N ARG A 465 0.40 -13.28 37.10
CA ARG A 465 1.65 -13.00 37.81
C ARG A 465 2.48 -11.93 37.06
N GLN A 466 2.36 -10.67 37.46
CA GLN A 466 3.21 -9.59 36.95
C GLN A 466 4.62 -9.70 37.54
N LEU A 467 5.58 -10.10 36.70
CA LEU A 467 6.99 -9.81 36.93
C LEU A 467 7.17 -8.29 36.82
N LEU A 468 7.60 -7.68 37.93
CA LEU A 468 7.93 -6.25 37.99
C LEU A 468 9.11 -5.93 37.06
N HIS A 469 8.86 -5.12 36.04
CA HIS A 469 9.85 -4.24 35.44
C HIS A 469 9.26 -2.81 35.34
N PRO A 470 9.90 -1.79 35.94
CA PRO A 470 9.31 -0.46 36.02
C PRO A 470 9.82 0.43 34.89
N THR A 471 9.20 0.38 33.70
CA THR A 471 9.35 1.43 32.67
C THR A 471 8.14 1.44 31.72
N ALA A 472 6.94 1.71 32.26
CA ALA A 472 5.81 2.12 31.43
C ALA A 472 5.89 3.63 31.20
N ILE A 473 6.10 4.03 29.94
CA ILE A 473 5.96 5.43 29.50
C ILE A 473 4.46 5.77 29.58
N PRO A 474 4.03 6.82 30.30
CA PRO A 474 2.62 7.15 30.41
C PRO A 474 2.10 7.62 29.05
N SER A 475 1.08 6.93 28.53
CA SER A 475 0.24 7.45 27.45
C SER A 475 -0.47 8.71 27.95
N ARG A 476 -0.45 9.79 27.16
CA ARG A 476 -1.17 11.02 27.52
C ARG A 476 -2.68 10.73 27.56
N PRO A 477 -3.36 10.90 28.71
CA PRO A 477 -4.81 10.77 28.78
C PRO A 477 -5.49 11.89 27.97
N GLN A 478 -6.69 11.61 27.45
CA GLN A 478 -7.51 12.64 26.81
C GLN A 478 -8.25 13.42 27.91
N THR A 479 -7.80 14.66 28.13
CA THR A 479 -8.42 15.56 29.10
C THR A 479 -9.33 16.53 28.35
N PHE A 480 -10.61 16.57 28.73
CA PHE A 480 -11.57 17.53 28.20
C PHE A 480 -11.90 18.56 29.28
N THR A 481 -11.64 19.83 29.01
CA THR A 481 -11.98 20.92 29.92
C THR A 481 -13.21 21.63 29.40
N ILE A 482 -14.30 21.59 30.16
CA ILE A 482 -15.56 22.27 29.85
C ILE A 482 -15.64 23.53 30.71
N HIS A 483 -15.85 24.67 30.07
CA HIS A 483 -16.05 25.96 30.74
C HIS A 483 -17.54 26.26 30.89
N LEU A 484 -18.03 26.23 32.11
CA LEU A 484 -19.41 26.61 32.48
C LEU A 484 -19.35 27.87 33.34
N GLY A 485 -19.29 29.04 32.69
CA GLY A 485 -19.17 30.33 33.37
C GLY A 485 -17.84 30.47 34.15
N PRO A 486 -17.83 30.97 35.40
CA PRO A 486 -16.59 31.10 36.19
C PRO A 486 -16.01 29.75 36.66
N LYS A 487 -16.76 28.64 36.47
CA LYS A 487 -16.35 27.31 36.95
C LYS A 487 -15.63 26.53 35.84
N LYS A 488 -14.47 25.97 36.19
CA LYS A 488 -13.71 25.04 35.33
C LYS A 488 -14.07 23.61 35.72
N ILE A 489 -14.53 22.82 34.76
CA ILE A 489 -14.73 21.38 34.92
C ILE A 489 -13.70 20.67 34.05
N THR A 490 -12.85 19.84 34.68
CA THR A 490 -11.87 19.02 33.96
C THR A 490 -12.31 17.56 34.03
N VAL A 491 -12.55 16.96 32.88
CA VAL A 491 -12.98 15.56 32.74
C VAL A 491 -11.82 14.74 32.20
N LEU A 492 -11.54 13.62 32.88
CA LEU A 492 -10.54 12.65 32.45
C LEU A 492 -11.25 11.42 31.87
N LEU A 493 -11.07 11.20 30.56
CA LEU A 493 -11.49 9.98 29.87
C LEU A 493 -10.24 9.15 29.57
N VAL A 494 -10.30 7.85 29.88
CA VAL A 494 -9.23 6.89 29.62
C VAL A 494 -9.76 5.80 28.71
#